data_AF-A0A2D9PPW6-F1
#
_entry.id   AF-A0A2D9PPW6-F1
#
_cell.length_a   1.000
_cell.length_b   1.000
_cell.length_c   1.000
_cell.angle_alpha   90.00
_cell.angle_beta   90.00
_cell.angle_gamma   90.00
#
_symmetry.space_group_name_H-M   'P 1'
#
loop_
_entity.id
_entity.type
_entity.pdbx_description
1 polymer ?
#
loop_
_entity_poly.entity_id
_entity_poly.type
_entity_poly.pdbx_seq_one_letter_code
_entity_poly.pdbx_strand_id
1 'polypeptide(L)'
;MSESTPSTNKVPVLSKALGKWSAIAMMIGAVIGSGIFAKPAANAAASSSVTLIMLGWVAGGIITLVTAICMAELCLMMPKAGGTYVYIRQAYGRLPAFLSGWNESIFFQSTANSALAVFFTMTLG
;
A
#
# COMPACT_ATOMS: atom_id res chain seq x y z
N MET A 1 -35.63 -39.18 10.57
CA MET A 1 -34.77 -38.56 11.62
C MET A 1 -33.36 -39.05 11.34
N SER A 2 -32.62 -38.30 10.53
CA SER A 2 -31.67 -37.25 10.94
C SER A 2 -30.39 -37.86 11.49
N GLU A 3 -29.33 -37.80 10.68
CA GLU A 3 -28.01 -37.38 11.14
C GLU A 3 -27.18 -37.01 9.90
N SER A 4 -27.29 -35.74 9.51
CA SER A 4 -26.39 -35.11 8.54
C SER A 4 -25.03 -34.94 9.20
N THR A 5 -24.04 -35.72 8.77
CA THR A 5 -22.64 -35.65 9.18
C THR A 5 -22.15 -34.19 9.13
N PRO A 6 -21.57 -33.64 10.21
CA PRO A 6 -21.13 -32.25 10.22
C PRO A 6 -19.96 -32.09 9.25
N SER A 7 -20.14 -31.25 8.23
CA SER A 7 -19.08 -30.86 7.31
C SER A 7 -17.97 -30.16 8.10
N THR A 8 -16.86 -30.88 8.30
CA THR A 8 -15.66 -30.33 8.94
C THR A 8 -15.14 -29.20 8.06
N ASN A 9 -15.47 -27.98 8.44
CA ASN A 9 -15.07 -26.75 7.76
C ASN A 9 -13.55 -26.62 7.90
N LYS A 10 -12.79 -27.12 6.92
CA LYS A 10 -11.34 -26.91 6.85
C LYS A 10 -11.12 -25.41 6.73
N VAL A 11 -10.74 -24.76 7.83
CA VAL A 11 -10.30 -23.37 7.82
C VAL A 11 -9.23 -23.26 6.74
N PRO A 12 -9.41 -22.47 5.67
CA PRO A 12 -8.46 -22.40 4.59
C PRO A 12 -7.12 -21.90 5.15
N VAL A 13 -6.14 -22.79 5.21
CA VAL A 13 -4.78 -22.46 5.62
C VAL A 13 -4.13 -21.77 4.42
N LEU A 14 -3.73 -20.52 4.60
CA LEU A 14 -3.10 -19.72 3.55
C LEU A 14 -1.82 -20.43 3.08
N SER A 15 -1.79 -20.93 1.85
CA SER A 15 -0.58 -21.55 1.32
C SER A 15 0.46 -20.45 1.09
N LYS A 16 1.70 -20.66 1.58
CA LYS A 16 2.83 -19.76 1.29
C LYS A 16 3.26 -19.96 -0.17
N ALA A 17 2.44 -19.48 -1.11
CA ALA A 17 2.68 -19.58 -2.55
C ALA A 17 3.76 -18.59 -3.04
N LEU A 18 4.03 -17.53 -2.29
CA LEU A 18 5.02 -16.52 -2.63
C LEU A 18 6.40 -16.87 -2.03
N GLY A 19 7.35 -17.19 -2.92
CA GLY A 19 8.77 -17.27 -2.57
C GLY A 19 9.37 -15.88 -2.31
N LYS A 20 10.49 -15.83 -1.57
CA LYS A 20 11.16 -14.58 -1.17
C LYS A 20 11.43 -13.64 -2.35
N TRP A 21 11.98 -14.17 -3.43
CA TRP A 21 12.31 -13.40 -4.63
C TRP A 21 11.09 -12.88 -5.37
N SER A 22 10.01 -13.67 -5.44
CA SER A 22 8.76 -13.25 -6.06
C SER A 22 8.11 -12.11 -5.27
N ALA A 23 8.12 -12.19 -3.94
CA ALA A 23 7.61 -11.12 -3.08
C ALA A 23 8.42 -9.81 -3.23
N ILE A 24 9.76 -9.89 -3.29
CA ILE A 24 10.62 -8.73 -3.50
C ILE A 24 10.36 -8.09 -4.87
N ALA A 25 10.33 -8.90 -5.94
CA ALA A 25 10.08 -8.41 -7.29
C ALA A 25 8.70 -7.73 -7.41
N MET A 26 7.67 -8.32 -6.80
CA MET A 26 6.33 -7.74 -6.77
C MET A 26 6.32 -6.40 -6.03
N MET A 27 7.03 -6.28 -4.91
CA MET A 27 7.13 -5.02 -4.17
C MET A 27 7.85 -3.94 -4.98
N ILE A 28 8.96 -4.28 -5.64
CA ILE A 28 9.69 -3.34 -6.51
C ILE A 28 8.78 -2.85 -7.65
N GLY A 29 8.05 -3.77 -8.30
CA GLY A 29 7.10 -3.43 -9.36
C GLY A 29 5.91 -2.60 -8.89
N ALA A 30 5.44 -2.80 -7.66
CA ALA A 30 4.36 -2.00 -7.08
C ALA A 30 4.79 -0.58 -6.70
N VAL A 31 6.07 -0.40 -6.30
CA VAL A 31 6.62 0.90 -5.90
C VAL A 31 7.05 1.73 -7.12
N ILE A 32 7.67 1.10 -8.12
CA ILE A 32 8.11 1.79 -9.35
C ILE A 32 6.91 1.90 -10.31
N GLY A 33 6.17 3.00 -10.17
CA GLY A 33 5.03 3.32 -11.04
C GLY A 33 5.29 4.47 -12.03
N SER A 34 4.22 4.96 -12.66
CA SER A 34 4.23 6.09 -13.59
C SER A 34 4.69 7.43 -12.97
N GLY A 35 4.75 7.50 -11.64
CA GLY A 35 5.16 8.70 -10.90
C GLY A 35 6.56 9.20 -11.25
N ILE A 36 7.48 8.35 -11.72
CA ILE A 36 8.82 8.77 -12.16
C ILE A 36 8.78 9.65 -13.41
N PHE A 37 7.73 9.56 -14.24
CA PHE A 37 7.58 10.41 -15.42
C PHE A 37 6.90 11.74 -15.11
N ALA A 38 6.00 11.77 -14.12
CA ALA A 38 5.28 12.98 -13.72
C ALA A 38 6.07 13.88 -12.75
N LYS A 39 6.77 13.28 -11.78
CA LYS A 39 7.45 14.02 -10.69
C LYS A 39 8.62 14.90 -11.15
N PRO A 40 9.47 14.51 -12.12
CA PRO A 40 10.56 15.38 -12.58
C PRO A 40 10.06 16.68 -13.22
N ALA A 41 9.00 16.60 -14.03
CA ALA A 41 8.38 17.79 -14.63
C ALA A 41 7.79 18.72 -13.57
N ALA A 42 7.10 18.17 -12.56
CA ALA A 42 6.57 18.95 -11.44
C ALA A 42 7.70 19.59 -10.59
N ASN A 43 8.77 18.85 -10.32
CA ASN A 43 9.89 19.35 -9.53
C ASN A 43 10.68 20.45 -10.26
N ALA A 44 10.85 20.31 -11.59
CA ALA A 44 11.49 21.31 -12.43
C ALA A 44 10.65 22.60 -12.54
N ALA A 45 9.33 22.48 -12.54
CA ALA A 45 8.43 23.65 -12.47
C ALA A 45 8.47 24.35 -11.10
N ALA A 46 8.73 23.60 -10.02
CA ALA A 46 8.77 24.12 -8.65
C ALA A 46 10.11 24.76 -8.26
N SER A 47 11.23 24.37 -8.89
CA SER A 47 12.56 24.91 -8.58
C SER A 47 13.50 24.83 -9.78
N SER A 48 14.25 25.89 -10.04
CA SER A 48 15.30 25.92 -11.07
C SER A 48 16.63 25.29 -10.61
N SER A 49 16.79 24.99 -9.32
CA SER A 49 18.02 24.42 -8.76
C SER A 49 17.95 22.89 -8.69
N VAL A 50 18.79 22.23 -9.49
CA VAL A 50 18.94 20.77 -9.52
C VAL A 50 19.32 20.21 -8.14
N THR A 51 20.13 20.93 -7.37
CA THR A 51 20.58 20.52 -6.04
C THR A 51 19.40 20.40 -5.06
N LEU A 52 18.47 21.36 -5.08
CA LEU A 52 17.27 21.32 -4.22
C LEU A 52 16.34 20.16 -4.60
N ILE A 53 16.18 19.90 -5.89
CA ILE A 53 15.37 18.77 -6.39
C ILE A 53 15.96 17.44 -5.93
N MET A 54 17.28 17.25 -6.08
CA MET A 54 17.98 16.03 -5.65
C MET A 54 17.91 15.83 -4.13
N LEU A 55 18.05 16.90 -3.35
CA LEU A 55 17.90 16.85 -1.90
C LEU A 55 16.48 16.39 -1.50
N GLY A 56 15.46 16.91 -2.18
CA GLY A 56 14.06 16.49 -1.97
C GLY A 56 13.84 15.00 -2.28
N TRP A 57 14.45 14.48 -3.35
CA TRP A 57 14.41 13.05 -3.67
C TRP A 57 15.08 12.20 -2.58
N VAL A 58 16.26 12.59 -2.11
CA VAL A 58 16.97 11.87 -1.04
C VAL A 58 16.17 11.91 0.26
N ALA A 59 15.64 13.07 0.64
CA ALA A 59 14.81 13.21 1.84
C ALA A 59 13.54 12.35 1.77
N GLY A 60 12.85 12.34 0.61
CA GLY A 60 11.69 11.47 0.38
C GLY A 60 12.04 9.99 0.46
N GLY A 61 13.20 9.60 -0.06
CA GLY A 61 13.73 8.24 0.04
C GLY A 61 13.97 7.81 1.49
N ILE A 62 14.58 8.67 2.32
CA ILE A 62 14.84 8.40 3.73
C ILE A 62 13.52 8.22 4.50
N ILE A 63 12.56 9.13 4.31
CA ILE A 63 11.24 9.04 4.97
C ILE A 63 10.51 7.74 4.59
N THR A 64 10.59 7.36 3.31
CA THR A 64 10.00 6.11 2.82
C THR A 64 10.67 4.89 3.44
N LEU A 65 12.00 4.89 3.57
CA LEU A 65 12.77 3.81 4.16
C LEU A 65 12.43 3.62 5.64
N VAL A 66 12.36 4.71 6.41
CA VAL A 66 11.94 4.66 7.82
C VAL A 66 10.52 4.10 7.94
N THR A 67 9.58 4.58 7.11
CA THR A 67 8.20 4.09 7.10
C THR A 67 8.13 2.59 6.78
N ALA A 68 8.93 2.11 5.83
CA ALA A 68 8.99 0.70 5.45
C ALA A 68 9.51 -0.19 6.58
N ILE A 69 10.53 0.25 7.32
CA ILE A 69 11.06 -0.48 8.48
C ILE A 69 10.01 -0.56 9.59
N CYS A 70 9.38 0.57 9.95
CA CYS A 70 8.32 0.60 10.95
C CYS A 70 7.17 -0.37 10.59
N MET A 71 6.76 -0.39 9.31
CA MET A 71 5.74 -1.33 8.84
C MET A 71 6.24 -2.78 8.84
N ALA A 72 7.51 -3.03 8.54
CA ALA A 72 8.08 -4.37 8.59
C ALA A 72 8.08 -4.94 10.02
N GLU A 73 8.45 -4.13 11.01
CA GLU A 73 8.37 -4.52 12.43
C GLU A 73 6.93 -4.84 12.84
N LEU A 74 5.96 -4.01 12.42
CA LEU A 74 4.55 -4.24 12.71
C LEU A 74 4.01 -5.53 12.08
N CYS A 75 4.39 -5.82 10.83
CA CYS A 75 4.06 -7.06 10.13
C CYS A 75 4.65 -8.30 10.81
N LEU A 76 5.84 -8.19 11.39
CA LEU A 76 6.47 -9.27 12.15
C LEU A 76 5.82 -9.48 13.52
N MET A 77 5.41 -8.40 14.19
CA MET A 77 4.72 -8.48 15.49
C MET A 77 3.32 -9.10 15.37
N MET A 78 2.64 -8.90 14.25
CA MET A 78 1.26 -9.35 14.05
C MET A 78 1.08 -10.04 12.68
N PRO A 79 1.52 -11.31 12.52
CA PRO A 79 1.46 -12.04 11.25
C PRO A 79 0.05 -12.61 10.99
N LYS A 80 -0.98 -11.75 11.02
CA LYS A 80 -2.37 -12.11 10.72
C LYS A 80 -2.75 -11.58 9.34
N ALA A 81 -3.49 -12.39 8.57
CA ALA A 81 -4.07 -11.93 7.31
C ALA A 81 -5.14 -10.87 7.58
N GLY A 82 -5.02 -9.71 6.93
CA GLY A 82 -6.00 -8.61 7.04
C GLY A 82 -5.44 -7.19 7.02
N GLY A 83 -4.11 -7.02 6.90
CA GLY A 83 -3.47 -5.73 6.63
C GLY A 83 -3.64 -4.69 7.75
N THR A 84 -3.61 -3.41 7.38
CA THR A 84 -3.66 -2.26 8.29
C THR A 84 -4.89 -2.27 9.21
N TYR A 85 -6.01 -2.80 8.72
CA TYR A 85 -7.24 -2.96 9.50
C TYR A 85 -7.02 -3.79 10.77
N VAL A 86 -6.23 -4.87 10.71
CA VAL A 86 -5.99 -5.75 11.86
C VAL A 86 -5.16 -5.04 12.92
N TYR A 87 -4.21 -4.19 12.52
CA TYR A 87 -3.39 -3.39 13.44
C TYR A 87 -4.25 -2.37 14.18
N ILE A 88 -5.08 -1.61 13.45
CA ILE A 88 -5.96 -0.59 14.04
C ILE A 88 -7.02 -1.23 14.94
N ARG A 89 -7.57 -2.40 14.54
CA ARG A 89 -8.54 -3.13 15.35
C ARG A 89 -7.96 -3.60 16.68
N GLN A 90 -6.68 -3.98 16.69
CA GLN A 90 -6.03 -4.46 17.90
C GLN A 90 -5.59 -3.32 18.83
N ALA A 91 -5.24 -2.15 18.27
CA ALA A 91 -4.86 -0.98 19.07
C ALA A 91 -6.06 -0.16 19.60
N TYR A 92 -7.10 0.05 18.79
CA TYR A 92 -8.18 1.01 19.06
C TYR A 92 -9.59 0.39 19.08
N GLY A 93 -9.73 -0.91 18.83
CA GLY A 93 -11.01 -1.61 18.87
C GLY A 93 -11.80 -1.55 17.55
N ARG A 94 -13.10 -1.88 17.61
CA ARG A 94 -13.90 -2.25 16.43
C ARG A 94 -14.39 -1.06 15.61
N LEU A 95 -14.77 0.05 16.26
CA LEU A 95 -15.32 1.23 15.59
C LEU A 95 -14.25 2.00 14.77
N PRO A 96 -13.05 2.28 15.33
CA PRO A 96 -12.00 2.99 14.59
C PRO A 96 -11.44 2.15 13.43
N ALA A 97 -11.38 0.83 13.61
CA ALA A 97 -10.99 -0.09 12.55
C ALA A 97 -11.99 -0.10 11.39
N PHE A 98 -13.31 -0.11 11.68
CA PHE A 98 -14.34 -0.03 10.65
C PHE A 98 -14.24 1.28 9.86
N LEU A 99 -14.11 2.42 10.54
CA LEU A 99 -13.97 3.72 9.88
C LEU A 99 -12.69 3.79 9.03
N SER A 100 -11.59 3.21 9.50
CA SER A 100 -10.34 3.16 8.74
C SER A 100 -10.47 2.32 7.47
N GLY A 101 -11.08 1.12 7.57
CA GLY A 101 -11.35 0.27 6.41
C GLY A 101 -12.35 0.89 5.42
N TRP A 102 -13.35 1.61 5.93
CA TRP A 102 -14.31 2.37 5.13
C TRP A 102 -13.62 3.50 4.35
N ASN A 103 -12.77 4.28 5.04
CA ASN A 103 -11.98 5.34 4.43
C ASN A 103 -11.01 4.82 3.37
N GLU A 104 -10.31 3.72 3.66
CA GLU A 104 -9.39 3.07 2.73
C GLU A 104 -10.14 2.59 1.47
N SER A 105 -11.33 2.01 1.64
CA SER A 105 -12.13 1.50 0.52
C SER A 105 -12.63 2.62 -0.40
N ILE A 106 -13.10 3.75 0.16
CA ILE A 106 -13.69 4.84 -0.63
C ILE A 106 -12.63 5.76 -1.18
N PHE A 107 -11.68 6.21 -0.37
CA PHE A 107 -10.79 7.30 -0.75
C PHE A 107 -9.51 6.80 -1.39
N PHE A 108 -8.84 5.80 -0.80
CA PHE A 108 -7.52 5.37 -1.29
C PHE A 108 -7.61 4.78 -2.70
N GLN A 109 -8.52 3.83 -2.89
CA GLN A 109 -8.70 3.16 -4.19
C GLN A 109 -9.23 4.13 -5.27
N SER A 110 -10.18 5.01 -4.91
CA SER A 110 -10.71 5.99 -5.86
C SER A 110 -9.69 7.04 -6.27
N THR A 111 -8.89 7.55 -5.32
CA THR A 111 -7.87 8.58 -5.60
C THR A 111 -6.83 8.09 -6.60
N ALA A 112 -6.37 6.85 -6.47
CA ALA A 112 -5.40 6.27 -7.39
C ALA A 112 -5.92 6.24 -8.84
N ASN A 113 -7.18 5.83 -9.04
CA ASN A 113 -7.81 5.78 -10.34
C ASN A 113 -8.09 7.18 -10.91
N SER A 114 -8.52 8.13 -10.08
CA SER A 114 -8.75 9.52 -10.51
C SER A 114 -7.47 10.22 -10.95
N ALA A 115 -6.34 10.00 -10.24
CA ALA A 115 -5.06 10.61 -10.61
C ALA A 115 -4.59 10.16 -12.01
N LEU A 116 -4.78 8.88 -12.35
CA LEU A 116 -4.48 8.34 -13.69
C LEU A 116 -5.38 8.98 -14.76
N ALA A 117 -6.67 9.13 -14.47
CA ALA A 117 -7.61 9.75 -15.40
C ALA A 117 -7.24 11.22 -15.69
N VAL A 118 -6.93 12.00 -14.65
CA VAL A 118 -6.50 13.40 -14.80
C VAL A 118 -5.20 13.48 -15.59
N PHE A 119 -4.23 12.61 -15.32
CA PHE A 119 -2.98 12.57 -16.06
C PHE A 119 -3.22 12.30 -17.55
N PHE A 120 -4.07 11.31 -17.87
CA PHE A 120 -4.44 10.99 -19.25
C PHE A 120 -5.06 12.20 -19.96
N THR A 121 -6.03 12.86 -19.32
CA THR A 121 -6.66 14.08 -19.85
C THR A 121 -5.66 15.22 -20.06
N MET A 122 -4.72 15.44 -19.14
CA MET A 122 -3.69 16.48 -19.29
C MET A 122 -2.69 16.17 -20.40
N THR A 123 -2.45 14.91 -20.72
CA THR A 123 -1.48 14.50 -21.76
C THR A 123 -2.08 14.37 -23.16
N LEU A 124 -3.38 14.14 -23.30
CA LEU A 124 -4.07 13.88 -24.58
C LEU A 124 -5.18 14.88 -24.93
N GLY A 125 -5.47 15.82 -24.01
CA GLY A 125 -6.43 16.91 -24.20
C GLY A 125 -5.79 18.17 -24.77
#